data_AF-A0AAN6Y878-F1
#
_entry.id   AF-A0AAN6Y878-F1
#
_cell.length_a   1.000
_cell.length_b   1.000
_cell.length_c   1.000
_cell.angle_alpha   90.00
_cell.angle_beta   90.00
_cell.angle_gamma   90.00
#
_symmetry.space_group_name_H-M   'P 1'
#
loop_
_entity.id
_entity.type
_entity.pdbx_description
1 polymer ?
#
loop_
_entity_poly.entity_id
_entity_poly.type
_entity_poly.pdbx_seq_one_letter_code
_entity_poly.pdbx_strand_id
1 'polypeptide(L)'
;MLSNTGIAQQCVVSLLLLFSLYDGANGQGFKVDLNSPKSIVEASKVLAKKLISYYKGDQPGEILGILPGPPDSGRGPYYWWQAGAMWQTYVDYWHYTRDDTYVKQTTDAILFQADPPKNAFMPVNWTSSLGNDDQAFWGMAAMLAAEVKFPDPPADKPGWLELAMATFNTQAAPDRHDELCNGGLHWQISQYNIGYDYKNTIANGCFFNLGARLARYTGNQSYADWAEKTWDWLIGVQYIDEDWNVYDGGYGQRDNCTVVTKSQFSANVAVLIHGAAMMYSHTKEEKWKKAVDGLLDRCIEFFFPKGIMIERPCELEDEMKCNVDQHSFKGYMHRALATVAQLAPHTHDKIYKVLKTSTEAAVKSCLPDGTCGFRWTLGKYDGDVDRGPAGQAMSALAAVMTMLIDVDPSKIGAPVTADTGGTSKGNPDAGSLPGPFDPPPPLTGKDRAGAGVITTVILGTLIGALVWMGLDLWEGEK
;
A
#
# COMPACT_ATOMS: atom_id res chain seq x y z
N MET A 1 85.88 19.13 -35.53
CA MET A 1 85.98 19.32 -34.08
C MET A 1 84.63 18.96 -33.47
N LEU A 2 84.60 17.85 -32.71
CA LEU A 2 83.63 17.43 -31.65
C LEU A 2 82.12 17.42 -32.01
N SER A 3 81.31 16.37 -31.86
CA SER A 3 81.43 14.97 -31.38
C SER A 3 80.07 14.26 -31.56
N ASN A 4 80.07 12.97 -31.94
CA ASN A 4 79.20 11.80 -31.55
C ASN A 4 77.70 11.99 -31.18
N THR A 5 76.70 11.12 -31.44
CA THR A 5 76.52 9.72 -31.96
C THR A 5 75.01 9.37 -31.93
N GLY A 6 74.55 8.41 -32.75
CA GLY A 6 73.33 7.55 -32.57
C GLY A 6 72.12 7.96 -33.44
N ILE A 7 71.62 7.24 -34.48
CA ILE A 7 71.25 5.82 -34.74
C ILE A 7 69.99 5.33 -34.00
N ALA A 8 68.92 5.19 -34.82
CA ALA A 8 67.85 4.18 -34.86
C ALA A 8 66.74 4.08 -33.78
N GLN A 9 65.52 3.91 -34.31
CA GLN A 9 64.61 2.77 -34.09
C GLN A 9 63.23 3.06 -33.45
N GLN A 10 62.20 2.75 -34.24
CA GLN A 10 60.86 2.21 -33.92
C GLN A 10 60.16 2.65 -32.63
N CYS A 11 58.91 3.11 -32.75
CA CYS A 11 57.80 2.43 -32.08
C CYS A 11 56.45 2.74 -32.73
N VAL A 12 55.83 1.66 -33.20
CA VAL A 12 54.42 1.48 -33.50
C VAL A 12 53.61 1.88 -32.27
N VAL A 13 52.74 2.88 -32.38
CA VAL A 13 51.69 3.10 -31.37
C VAL A 13 50.44 2.42 -31.89
N SER A 14 50.25 1.21 -31.38
CA SER A 14 49.05 0.40 -31.47
C SER A 14 47.84 1.19 -30.98
N LEU A 15 46.95 1.59 -31.91
CA LEU A 15 45.57 1.89 -31.55
C LEU A 15 44.87 0.55 -31.36
N LEU A 16 44.95 0.02 -30.14
CA LEU A 16 44.10 -1.06 -29.68
C LEU A 16 42.66 -0.57 -29.75
N LEU A 17 41.97 -0.98 -30.82
CA LEU A 17 40.52 -1.12 -30.87
C LEU A 17 40.11 -2.11 -29.75
N LEU A 18 39.95 -1.59 -28.54
CA LEU A 18 39.06 -2.17 -27.56
C LEU A 18 37.63 -1.89 -28.05
N PHE A 19 37.21 -2.64 -29.07
CA PHE A 19 35.82 -3.04 -29.15
C PHE A 19 35.58 -3.91 -27.91
N SER A 20 35.20 -3.27 -26.80
CA SER A 20 34.52 -3.96 -25.73
C SER A 20 33.34 -4.66 -26.39
N LEU A 21 33.36 -5.98 -26.30
CA LEU A 21 32.25 -6.87 -26.56
C LEU A 21 31.05 -6.40 -25.74
N TYR A 22 30.28 -5.46 -26.30
CA TYR A 22 28.84 -5.48 -26.12
C TYR A 22 28.36 -6.63 -27.01
N ASP A 23 28.62 -7.85 -26.53
CA ASP A 23 27.88 -9.00 -27.01
C ASP A 23 26.41 -8.65 -26.80
N GLY A 24 25.70 -8.56 -27.92
CA GLY A 24 24.28 -8.31 -27.91
C GLY A 24 23.61 -9.28 -26.96
N ALA A 25 22.90 -8.74 -25.98
CA ALA A 25 21.76 -9.41 -25.38
C ALA A 25 20.66 -9.55 -26.45
N ASN A 26 20.93 -10.38 -27.46
CA ASN A 26 19.91 -10.92 -28.33
C ASN A 26 19.05 -11.88 -27.50
N GLY A 27 17.86 -11.40 -27.11
CA GLY A 27 16.65 -12.16 -27.39
C GLY A 27 16.16 -13.17 -26.35
N GLN A 28 16.28 -12.93 -25.06
CA GLN A 28 15.34 -13.55 -24.12
C GLN A 28 14.58 -12.46 -23.38
N GLY A 29 13.35 -12.17 -23.83
CA GLY A 29 12.42 -11.33 -23.06
C GLY A 29 12.05 -11.97 -21.72
N PHE A 30 11.37 -11.23 -20.85
CA PHE A 30 10.80 -11.79 -19.63
C PHE A 30 9.79 -12.90 -20.01
N LYS A 31 10.07 -14.15 -19.63
CA LYS A 31 9.27 -15.33 -20.02
C LYS A 31 8.59 -15.95 -18.81
N VAL A 32 7.29 -16.16 -18.92
CA VAL A 32 6.47 -16.84 -17.92
C VAL A 32 5.49 -17.76 -18.62
N ASP A 33 5.45 -19.04 -18.22
CA ASP A 33 4.36 -19.94 -18.57
C ASP A 33 3.26 -19.85 -17.51
N LEU A 34 2.16 -19.17 -17.86
CA LEU A 34 1.04 -18.95 -16.95
C LEU A 34 0.21 -20.21 -16.64
N ASN A 35 0.54 -21.36 -17.25
CA ASN A 35 -0.09 -22.64 -16.90
C ASN A 35 0.79 -23.48 -15.96
N SER A 36 1.99 -22.99 -15.59
CA SER A 36 2.94 -23.68 -14.73
C SER A 36 3.09 -22.93 -13.40
N PRO A 37 2.59 -23.49 -12.28
CA PRO A 37 2.76 -22.89 -10.95
C PRO A 37 4.22 -22.56 -10.63
N LYS A 38 5.13 -23.46 -10.99
CA LYS A 38 6.58 -23.25 -10.81
C LYS A 38 7.08 -22.07 -11.65
N SER A 39 6.66 -21.96 -12.92
CA SER A 39 7.08 -20.84 -13.76
C SER A 39 6.57 -19.50 -13.24
N ILE A 40 5.34 -19.45 -12.75
CA ILE A 40 4.76 -18.23 -12.18
C ILE A 40 5.53 -17.83 -10.92
N VAL A 41 5.78 -18.78 -10.00
CA VAL A 41 6.56 -18.51 -8.77
C VAL A 41 7.96 -17.98 -9.08
N GLU A 42 8.69 -18.59 -10.01
CA GLU A 42 10.03 -18.12 -10.37
C GLU A 42 10.01 -16.74 -11.04
N ALA A 43 9.00 -16.44 -11.86
CA ALA A 43 8.82 -15.11 -12.42
C ALA A 43 8.47 -14.06 -11.35
N SER A 44 7.58 -14.41 -10.42
CA SER A 44 7.24 -13.55 -9.28
C SER A 44 8.46 -13.25 -8.42
N LYS A 45 9.38 -14.20 -8.20
CA LYS A 45 10.65 -13.95 -7.49
C LYS A 45 11.50 -12.88 -8.17
N VAL A 46 11.61 -12.91 -9.50
CA VAL A 46 12.36 -11.90 -10.25
C VAL A 46 11.72 -10.53 -10.09
N LEU A 47 10.39 -10.44 -10.23
CA LEU A 47 9.65 -9.18 -10.09
C LEU A 47 9.68 -8.64 -8.65
N ALA A 48 9.54 -9.50 -7.63
CA ALA A 48 9.67 -9.12 -6.23
C ALA A 48 11.09 -8.62 -5.91
N LYS A 49 12.12 -9.33 -6.38
CA LYS A 49 13.51 -8.88 -6.26
C LYS A 49 13.73 -7.52 -6.94
N LYS A 50 13.09 -7.26 -8.08
CA LYS A 50 13.18 -5.96 -8.73
C LYS A 50 12.47 -4.88 -7.93
N LEU A 51 11.22 -5.13 -7.51
CA LEU A 51 10.43 -4.17 -6.74
C LEU A 51 11.15 -3.77 -5.44
N ILE A 52 11.68 -4.73 -4.67
CA ILE A 52 12.36 -4.42 -3.40
C ILE A 52 13.64 -3.60 -3.62
N SER A 53 14.25 -3.70 -4.80
CA SER A 53 15.46 -2.92 -5.12
C SER A 53 15.22 -1.40 -5.17
N TYR A 54 13.96 -0.97 -5.29
CA TYR A 54 13.58 0.45 -5.24
C TYR A 54 13.37 0.97 -3.82
N TYR A 55 13.19 0.07 -2.85
CA TYR A 55 13.13 0.41 -1.44
C TYR A 55 14.53 0.65 -0.87
N LYS A 56 14.64 1.68 -0.03
CA LYS A 56 15.87 2.11 0.63
C LYS A 56 15.73 2.26 2.14
N GLY A 57 14.52 2.08 2.69
CA GLY A 57 14.22 2.40 4.08
C GLY A 57 14.97 1.58 5.14
N ASP A 58 15.65 0.50 4.77
CA ASP A 58 16.52 -0.28 5.64
C ASP A 58 18.01 0.15 5.60
N GLN A 59 18.34 1.16 4.79
CA GLN A 59 19.69 1.71 4.72
C GLN A 59 19.94 2.72 5.85
N PRO A 60 21.20 2.86 6.31
CA PRO A 60 21.55 3.86 7.31
C PRO A 60 21.16 5.27 6.89
N GLY A 61 20.37 5.95 7.73
CA GLY A 61 19.90 7.33 7.49
C GLY A 61 18.54 7.43 6.81
N GLU A 62 17.97 6.31 6.36
CA GLU A 62 16.65 6.26 5.74
C GLU A 62 15.55 5.94 6.78
N ILE A 63 14.29 6.06 6.36
CA ILE A 63 13.11 5.80 7.20
C ILE A 63 12.55 4.43 6.85
N LEU A 64 12.44 3.56 7.86
CA LEU A 64 11.94 2.20 7.65
C LEU A 64 10.48 2.21 7.18
N GLY A 65 10.19 1.38 6.19
CA GLY A 65 8.84 1.15 5.69
C GLY A 65 8.36 2.13 4.63
N ILE A 66 9.11 3.16 4.26
CA ILE A 66 8.73 4.06 3.16
C ILE A 66 9.60 3.87 1.91
N LEU A 67 9.01 4.11 0.75
CA LEU A 67 9.75 4.30 -0.50
C LEU A 67 10.43 5.69 -0.51
N PRO A 68 11.45 5.92 -1.38
CA PRO A 68 12.08 7.23 -1.51
C PRO A 68 11.07 8.34 -1.79
N GLY A 69 10.94 9.28 -0.85
CA GLY A 69 9.95 10.35 -0.90
C GLY A 69 9.77 11.01 0.47
N PRO A 70 8.81 11.93 0.61
CA PRO A 70 7.82 12.35 -0.40
C PRO A 70 8.37 13.39 -1.41
N PRO A 71 7.68 13.62 -2.56
CA PRO A 71 8.15 14.54 -3.61
C PRO A 71 8.45 15.96 -3.15
N ASP A 72 7.60 16.50 -2.28
CA ASP A 72 7.71 17.83 -1.67
C ASP A 72 8.97 18.01 -0.81
N SER A 73 9.51 16.90 -0.27
CA SER A 73 10.79 16.90 0.46
C SER A 73 12.03 16.76 -0.45
N GLY A 74 11.84 16.52 -1.75
CA GLY A 74 12.92 16.25 -2.69
C GLY A 74 13.66 14.92 -2.49
N ARG A 75 13.15 14.02 -1.63
CA ARG A 75 13.79 12.72 -1.30
C ARG A 75 13.43 11.57 -2.24
N GLY A 76 12.48 11.79 -3.13
CA GLY A 76 12.06 10.81 -4.14
C GLY A 76 10.59 10.98 -4.53
N PRO A 77 10.10 10.17 -5.46
CA PRO A 77 8.82 10.43 -6.11
C PRO A 77 7.60 9.86 -5.36
N TYR A 78 7.77 9.04 -4.33
CA TYR A 78 6.67 8.24 -3.78
C TYR A 78 6.06 8.87 -2.53
N TYR A 79 4.73 8.90 -2.46
CA TYR A 79 4.02 9.29 -1.24
C TYR A 79 3.99 8.15 -0.21
N TRP A 80 3.75 8.50 1.05
CA TRP A 80 3.81 7.58 2.19
C TRP A 80 2.86 6.37 2.04
N TRP A 81 1.63 6.61 1.57
CA TRP A 81 0.63 5.55 1.39
C TRP A 81 1.06 4.49 0.37
N GLN A 82 1.82 4.87 -0.64
CA GLN A 82 2.23 3.96 -1.71
C GLN A 82 3.20 2.90 -1.20
N ALA A 83 3.94 3.20 -0.13
CA ALA A 83 4.73 2.20 0.58
C ALA A 83 3.84 1.20 1.32
N GLY A 84 2.73 1.63 1.94
CA GLY A 84 1.72 0.73 2.51
C GLY A 84 1.17 -0.24 1.47
N ALA A 85 0.88 0.25 0.26
CA ALA A 85 0.45 -0.59 -0.86
C ALA A 85 1.55 -1.54 -1.37
N MET A 86 2.82 -1.11 -1.32
CA MET A 86 3.97 -1.99 -1.62
C MET A 86 4.05 -3.13 -0.61
N TRP A 87 3.95 -2.86 0.69
CA TRP A 87 3.99 -3.91 1.71
C TRP A 87 2.79 -4.84 1.65
N GLN A 88 1.61 -4.32 1.30
CA GLN A 88 0.45 -5.14 0.98
C GLN A 88 0.75 -6.12 -0.18
N THR A 89 1.48 -5.66 -1.21
CA THR A 89 1.93 -6.50 -2.33
C THR A 89 2.90 -7.60 -1.87
N TYR A 90 3.77 -7.33 -0.90
CA TYR A 90 4.67 -8.36 -0.33
C TYR A 90 3.96 -9.38 0.56
N VAL A 91 2.93 -8.97 1.29
CA VAL A 91 2.06 -9.90 2.03
C VAL A 91 1.40 -10.87 1.06
N ASP A 92 0.84 -10.37 -0.04
CA ASP A 92 0.28 -11.22 -1.10
C ASP A 92 1.37 -12.07 -1.77
N TYR A 93 2.54 -11.51 -2.08
CA TYR A 93 3.64 -12.26 -2.66
C TYR A 93 3.98 -13.50 -1.82
N TRP A 94 4.10 -13.33 -0.50
CA TRP A 94 4.31 -14.46 0.41
C TRP A 94 3.12 -15.43 0.38
N HIS A 95 1.89 -14.94 0.39
CA HIS A 95 0.69 -15.79 0.33
C HIS A 95 0.66 -16.65 -0.92
N TYR A 96 0.90 -16.05 -2.09
CA TYR A 96 0.84 -16.71 -3.38
C TYR A 96 2.04 -17.62 -3.64
N THR A 97 3.25 -17.18 -3.32
CA THR A 97 4.48 -17.92 -3.69
C THR A 97 5.03 -18.81 -2.59
N ARG A 98 4.62 -18.57 -1.33
CA ARG A 98 5.20 -19.16 -0.11
C ARG A 98 6.69 -18.89 0.08
N ASP A 99 7.23 -17.88 -0.61
CA ASP A 99 8.59 -17.38 -0.40
C ASP A 99 8.61 -16.42 0.79
N ASP A 100 9.38 -16.78 1.82
CA ASP A 100 9.52 -16.03 3.07
C ASP A 100 10.66 -15.01 3.08
N THR A 101 11.39 -14.85 1.97
CA THR A 101 12.55 -13.96 1.83
C THR A 101 12.31 -12.55 2.36
N TYR A 102 11.11 -11.99 2.14
CA TYR A 102 10.75 -10.61 2.50
C TYR A 102 9.85 -10.49 3.73
N VAL A 103 9.54 -11.59 4.41
CA VAL A 103 8.59 -11.59 5.55
C VAL A 103 9.07 -10.64 6.65
N LYS A 104 10.32 -10.79 7.10
CA LYS A 104 10.88 -9.97 8.18
C LYS A 104 10.86 -8.48 7.82
N GLN A 105 11.30 -8.14 6.61
CA GLN A 105 11.37 -6.75 6.15
C GLN A 105 9.97 -6.11 6.06
N THR A 106 9.00 -6.88 5.58
CA THR A 106 7.59 -6.48 5.51
C THR A 106 6.99 -6.28 6.90
N THR A 107 7.26 -7.21 7.83
CA THR A 107 6.81 -7.10 9.23
C THR A 107 7.37 -5.85 9.90
N ASP A 108 8.69 -5.66 9.82
CA ASP A 108 9.36 -4.53 10.46
C ASP A 108 8.87 -3.19 9.90
N ALA A 109 8.65 -3.13 8.58
CA ALA A 109 8.15 -1.93 7.89
C ALA A 109 6.73 -1.54 8.32
N ILE A 110 5.78 -2.49 8.30
CA ILE A 110 4.39 -2.23 8.71
C ILE A 110 4.34 -1.82 10.19
N LEU A 111 5.04 -2.54 11.07
CA LEU A 111 5.05 -2.21 12.50
C LEU A 111 5.70 -0.86 12.79
N PHE A 112 6.72 -0.46 12.04
CA PHE A 112 7.36 0.84 12.23
C PHE A 112 6.44 2.01 11.87
N GLN A 113 5.61 1.85 10.85
CA GLN A 113 4.66 2.89 10.41
C GLN A 113 3.33 2.86 11.18
N ALA A 114 3.12 1.88 12.07
CA ALA A 114 1.89 1.70 12.84
C ALA A 114 1.54 2.86 13.80
N ASP A 115 2.52 3.69 14.17
CA ASP A 115 2.36 4.83 15.09
C ASP A 115 1.87 4.43 16.51
N PRO A 116 2.72 3.72 17.29
CA PRO A 116 2.38 3.41 18.68
C PRO A 116 2.29 4.69 19.53
N PRO A 117 1.43 4.73 20.56
CA PRO A 117 0.66 3.60 21.10
C PRO A 117 -0.71 3.39 20.45
N LYS A 118 -1.14 4.27 19.53
CA LYS A 118 -2.46 4.18 18.90
C LYS A 118 -2.57 3.03 17.91
N ASN A 119 -1.45 2.68 17.26
CA ASN A 119 -1.36 1.58 16.31
C ASN A 119 -2.31 1.75 15.10
N ALA A 120 -2.63 3.00 14.74
CA ALA A 120 -3.66 3.35 13.77
C ALA A 120 -3.09 3.93 12.45
N PHE A 121 -1.77 3.85 12.24
CA PHE A 121 -1.09 4.43 11.08
C PHE A 121 -1.40 5.92 10.89
N MET A 122 -1.32 6.70 11.98
CA MET A 122 -1.41 8.17 11.93
C MET A 122 -0.13 8.87 12.40
N PRO A 123 1.06 8.45 11.91
CA PRO A 123 2.33 9.02 12.34
C PRO A 123 2.39 10.53 12.12
N VAL A 124 2.72 11.27 13.18
CA VAL A 124 2.71 12.75 13.21
C VAL A 124 3.55 13.37 12.10
N ASN A 125 4.64 12.72 11.69
CA ASN A 125 5.53 13.17 10.61
C ASN A 125 4.84 13.31 9.25
N TRP A 126 3.68 12.68 9.05
CA TRP A 126 2.95 12.65 7.79
C TRP A 126 1.65 13.45 7.82
N THR A 127 1.38 14.19 8.91
CA THR A 127 0.12 14.92 9.14
C THR A 127 -0.29 15.83 7.98
N SER A 128 0.67 16.49 7.33
CA SER A 128 0.41 17.46 6.25
C SER A 128 -0.10 16.85 4.94
N SER A 129 -0.01 15.52 4.79
CA SER A 129 -0.49 14.79 3.61
C SER A 129 -1.35 13.57 3.97
N LEU A 130 -1.74 13.42 5.24
CA LEU A 130 -2.46 12.24 5.71
C LEU A 130 -3.95 12.29 5.36
N GLY A 131 -4.30 11.62 4.27
CA GLY A 131 -5.67 11.28 3.90
C GLY A 131 -6.22 10.05 4.60
N ASN A 132 -7.54 9.90 4.54
CA ASN A 132 -8.23 8.68 5.00
C ASN A 132 -7.86 7.48 4.11
N ASP A 133 -7.70 7.70 2.82
CA ASP A 133 -7.15 6.74 1.87
C ASP A 133 -5.70 6.38 2.20
N ASP A 134 -4.83 7.37 2.46
CA ASP A 134 -3.44 7.12 2.83
C ASP A 134 -3.33 6.17 4.03
N GLN A 135 -4.05 6.50 5.10
CA GLN A 135 -4.14 5.69 6.31
C GLN A 135 -4.71 4.29 6.01
N ALA A 136 -5.76 4.22 5.21
CA ALA A 136 -6.45 2.96 4.94
C ALA A 136 -5.61 1.99 4.12
N PHE A 137 -4.73 2.43 3.22
CA PHE A 137 -3.84 1.50 2.50
C PHE A 137 -2.92 0.72 3.45
N TRP A 138 -2.46 1.35 4.54
CA TRP A 138 -1.73 0.66 5.60
C TRP A 138 -2.61 -0.27 6.43
N GLY A 139 -3.80 0.19 6.83
CA GLY A 139 -4.78 -0.65 7.54
C GLY A 139 -5.18 -1.87 6.72
N MET A 140 -5.36 -1.72 5.41
CA MET A 140 -5.67 -2.79 4.46
C MET A 140 -4.50 -3.76 4.26
N ALA A 141 -3.25 -3.29 4.39
CA ALA A 141 -2.07 -4.16 4.41
C ALA A 141 -2.05 -5.06 5.65
N ALA A 142 -2.32 -4.49 6.83
CA ALA A 142 -2.46 -5.26 8.06
C ALA A 142 -3.66 -6.22 8.01
N MET A 143 -4.81 -5.76 7.51
CA MET A 143 -5.99 -6.62 7.34
C MET A 143 -5.69 -7.81 6.41
N LEU A 144 -4.92 -7.58 5.34
CA LEU A 144 -4.52 -8.64 4.42
C LEU A 144 -3.62 -9.65 5.13
N ALA A 145 -2.65 -9.18 5.91
CA ALA A 145 -1.76 -10.04 6.68
C ALA A 145 -2.55 -10.99 7.61
N ALA A 146 -3.61 -10.49 8.26
CA ALA A 146 -4.51 -11.32 9.07
C ALA A 146 -5.30 -12.34 8.22
N GLU A 147 -5.81 -11.92 7.06
CA GLU A 147 -6.62 -12.72 6.13
C GLU A 147 -5.85 -13.84 5.43
N VAL A 148 -4.54 -13.68 5.22
CA VAL A 148 -3.72 -14.67 4.52
C VAL A 148 -2.87 -15.53 5.47
N LYS A 149 -2.99 -15.31 6.78
CA LYS A 149 -2.16 -15.92 7.84
C LYS A 149 -0.67 -15.60 7.68
N PHE A 150 -0.37 -14.35 7.30
CA PHE A 150 1.00 -13.87 7.26
C PHE A 150 1.63 -14.04 8.65
N PRO A 151 2.92 -14.41 8.76
CA PRO A 151 3.54 -14.69 10.05
C PRO A 151 3.27 -13.58 11.08
N ASP A 152 2.76 -13.97 12.24
CA ASP A 152 2.35 -13.02 13.27
C ASP A 152 3.57 -12.26 13.82
N PRO A 153 3.42 -10.99 14.20
CA PRO A 153 4.45 -10.22 14.88
C PRO A 153 4.92 -10.88 16.18
N PRO A 154 6.09 -10.47 16.72
CA PRO A 154 6.48 -10.82 18.08
C PRO A 154 5.37 -10.51 19.10
N ALA A 155 5.27 -11.32 20.15
CA ALA A 155 4.15 -11.24 21.11
C ALA A 155 4.03 -9.92 21.89
N ASP A 156 5.10 -9.11 21.93
CA ASP A 156 5.15 -7.78 22.52
C ASP A 156 4.79 -6.64 21.54
N LYS A 157 4.38 -6.98 20.31
CA LYS A 157 3.96 -6.06 19.25
C LYS A 157 2.47 -6.22 18.93
N PRO A 158 1.80 -5.19 18.39
CA PRO A 158 0.41 -5.31 17.99
C PRO A 158 0.24 -6.38 16.90
N GLY A 159 -0.88 -7.09 16.95
CA GLY A 159 -1.27 -8.06 15.91
C GLY A 159 -1.75 -7.37 14.63
N TRP A 160 -1.76 -8.09 13.51
CA TRP A 160 -2.24 -7.56 12.23
C TRP A 160 -3.71 -7.14 12.29
N LEU A 161 -4.55 -7.94 12.95
CA LEU A 161 -5.96 -7.62 13.14
C LEU A 161 -6.13 -6.37 14.03
N GLU A 162 -5.32 -6.20 15.08
CA GLU A 162 -5.33 -4.99 15.91
C GLU A 162 -5.04 -3.73 15.09
N LEU A 163 -4.01 -3.74 14.23
CA LEU A 163 -3.66 -2.59 13.37
C LEU A 163 -4.81 -2.23 12.40
N ALA A 164 -5.46 -3.24 11.82
CA ALA A 164 -6.62 -3.06 10.95
C ALA A 164 -7.82 -2.46 11.72
N MET A 165 -8.11 -3.00 12.91
CA MET A 165 -9.19 -2.50 13.79
C MET A 165 -8.92 -1.07 14.23
N ALA A 166 -7.68 -0.73 14.61
CA ALA A 166 -7.30 0.63 14.99
C ALA A 166 -7.54 1.63 13.85
N THR A 167 -7.14 1.26 12.64
CA THR A 167 -7.38 2.09 11.44
C THR A 167 -8.87 2.31 11.24
N PHE A 168 -9.66 1.24 11.23
CA PHE A 168 -11.11 1.33 11.07
C PHE A 168 -11.77 2.19 12.17
N ASN A 169 -11.43 1.94 13.44
CA ASN A 169 -12.02 2.63 14.59
C ASN A 169 -11.77 4.13 14.53
N THR A 170 -10.55 4.55 14.17
CA THR A 170 -10.26 5.99 13.97
C THR A 170 -10.98 6.58 12.77
N GLN A 171 -11.25 5.80 11.72
CA GLN A 171 -12.07 6.25 10.57
C GLN A 171 -13.56 6.31 10.89
N ALA A 172 -14.07 5.43 11.75
CA ALA A 172 -15.44 5.43 12.23
C ALA A 172 -15.70 6.46 13.35
N ALA A 173 -14.66 7.13 13.82
CA ALA A 173 -14.76 8.08 14.93
C ALA A 173 -15.69 9.26 14.57
N PRO A 174 -16.58 9.71 15.48
CA PRO A 174 -17.59 10.71 15.17
C PRO A 174 -17.04 12.03 14.62
N ASP A 175 -15.81 12.42 15.00
CA ASP A 175 -15.14 13.63 14.52
C ASP A 175 -14.75 13.58 13.04
N ARG A 176 -14.82 12.40 12.38
CA ARG A 176 -14.61 12.24 10.94
C ARG A 176 -15.89 12.19 10.10
N HIS A 177 -17.05 12.20 10.74
CA HIS A 177 -18.36 12.08 10.07
C HIS A 177 -19.22 13.31 10.39
N ASP A 178 -19.13 14.32 9.54
CA ASP A 178 -20.03 15.49 9.58
C ASP A 178 -21.29 15.27 8.72
N GLU A 179 -22.20 16.25 8.73
CA GLU A 179 -23.46 16.21 7.96
C GLU A 179 -23.31 16.70 6.51
N LEU A 180 -22.13 17.18 6.11
CA LEU A 180 -21.89 17.70 4.75
C LEU A 180 -22.06 16.56 3.74
N CYS A 181 -22.78 16.80 2.64
CA CYS A 181 -23.15 15.75 1.68
C CYS A 181 -23.92 14.57 2.31
N ASN A 182 -24.66 14.82 3.40
CA ASN A 182 -25.36 13.79 4.19
C ASN A 182 -24.41 12.71 4.76
N GLY A 183 -23.16 13.06 5.06
CA GLY A 183 -22.16 12.14 5.59
C GLY A 183 -21.00 11.88 4.63
N GLY A 184 -20.37 10.72 4.79
CA GLY A 184 -19.18 10.31 4.04
C GLY A 184 -17.90 10.96 4.58
N LEU A 185 -16.80 10.23 4.43
CA LEU A 185 -15.47 10.71 4.80
C LEU A 185 -14.99 11.77 3.82
N HIS A 186 -14.33 12.78 4.36
CA HIS A 186 -13.46 13.68 3.61
C HIS A 186 -12.24 12.92 3.07
N TRP A 187 -11.63 13.41 1.99
CA TRP A 187 -10.36 12.87 1.53
C TRP A 187 -9.30 13.00 2.62
N GLN A 188 -9.09 14.21 3.12
CA GLN A 188 -8.09 14.50 4.16
C GLN A 188 -8.62 14.26 5.57
N ILE A 189 -7.76 13.82 6.50
CA ILE A 189 -8.12 13.71 7.92
C ILE A 189 -8.13 15.08 8.58
N SER A 190 -7.10 15.89 8.33
CA SER A 190 -6.97 17.23 8.88
C SER A 190 -7.76 18.25 8.07
N GLN A 191 -8.60 19.04 8.74
CA GLN A 191 -9.33 20.16 8.12
C GLN A 191 -8.44 21.25 7.51
N TYR A 192 -7.15 21.27 7.87
CA TYR A 192 -6.17 22.24 7.36
C TYR A 192 -5.46 21.76 6.10
N ASN A 193 -5.63 20.51 5.70
CA ASN A 193 -4.99 19.98 4.50
C ASN A 193 -5.78 20.36 3.25
N ILE A 194 -5.05 20.63 2.17
CA ILE A 194 -5.64 20.86 0.85
C ILE A 194 -6.37 19.59 0.43
N GLY A 195 -7.64 19.73 0.03
CA GLY A 195 -8.49 18.60 -0.34
C GLY A 195 -9.42 18.12 0.77
N TYR A 196 -9.41 18.72 1.97
CA TYR A 196 -10.40 18.39 2.99
C TYR A 196 -11.84 18.59 2.50
N ASP A 197 -12.13 19.66 1.75
CA ASP A 197 -13.48 19.89 1.18
C ASP A 197 -13.91 18.81 0.16
N TYR A 198 -12.97 18.03 -0.37
CA TYR A 198 -13.26 17.00 -1.36
C TYR A 198 -13.64 15.70 -0.67
N LYS A 199 -14.89 15.25 -0.83
CA LYS A 199 -15.32 13.91 -0.40
C LYS A 199 -15.22 12.97 -1.58
N ASN A 200 -14.27 12.04 -1.52
CA ASN A 200 -13.90 11.21 -2.66
C ASN A 200 -14.24 9.73 -2.45
N THR A 201 -14.27 9.01 -3.57
CA THR A 201 -14.61 7.59 -3.60
C THR A 201 -13.51 6.74 -2.97
N ILE A 202 -12.23 7.10 -3.11
CA ILE A 202 -11.14 6.25 -2.57
C ILE A 202 -11.14 6.21 -1.04
N ALA A 203 -11.33 7.34 -0.35
CA ALA A 203 -11.37 7.37 1.12
C ALA A 203 -12.53 6.52 1.66
N ASN A 204 -13.73 6.74 1.10
CA ASN A 204 -14.94 6.03 1.48
C ASN A 204 -14.90 4.55 1.06
N GLY A 205 -14.38 4.26 -0.14
CA GLY A 205 -14.23 2.91 -0.67
C GLY A 205 -13.24 2.08 0.14
N CYS A 206 -12.14 2.67 0.59
CA CYS A 206 -11.20 2.01 1.50
C CYS A 206 -11.81 1.75 2.89
N PHE A 207 -12.55 2.72 3.46
CA PHE A 207 -13.25 2.54 4.73
C PHE A 207 -14.32 1.43 4.64
N PHE A 208 -15.13 1.46 3.58
CA PHE A 208 -16.08 0.40 3.23
C PHE A 208 -15.40 -0.95 3.10
N ASN A 209 -14.28 -1.03 2.35
CA ASN A 209 -13.52 -2.25 2.14
C ASN A 209 -13.02 -2.82 3.47
N LEU A 210 -12.44 -1.99 4.33
CA LEU A 210 -11.92 -2.40 5.64
C LEU A 210 -13.06 -2.87 6.56
N GLY A 211 -14.19 -2.17 6.58
CA GLY A 211 -15.40 -2.59 7.32
C GLY A 211 -15.94 -3.93 6.86
N ALA A 212 -16.10 -4.13 5.55
CA ALA A 212 -16.57 -5.40 4.97
C ALA A 212 -15.65 -6.58 5.31
N ARG A 213 -14.33 -6.35 5.30
CA ARG A 213 -13.31 -7.35 5.64
C ARG A 213 -13.32 -7.70 7.11
N LEU A 214 -13.39 -6.69 7.99
CA LEU A 214 -13.50 -6.88 9.43
C LEU A 214 -14.80 -7.60 9.80
N ALA A 215 -15.92 -7.25 9.17
CA ALA A 215 -17.21 -7.93 9.34
C ALA A 215 -17.09 -9.42 9.01
N ARG A 216 -16.53 -9.75 7.83
CA ARG A 216 -16.32 -11.14 7.43
C ARG A 216 -15.34 -11.87 8.35
N TYR A 217 -14.24 -11.24 8.74
CA TYR A 217 -13.21 -11.88 9.55
C TYR A 217 -13.67 -12.17 10.97
N THR A 218 -14.36 -11.21 11.60
CA THR A 218 -14.71 -11.23 13.03
C THR A 218 -16.15 -11.69 13.29
N GLY A 219 -17.03 -11.64 12.29
CA GLY A 219 -18.47 -11.85 12.46
C GLY A 219 -19.18 -10.71 13.19
N ASN A 220 -18.51 -9.58 13.47
CA ASN A 220 -19.10 -8.46 14.20
C ASN A 220 -19.96 -7.58 13.28
N GLN A 221 -21.25 -7.50 13.59
CA GLN A 221 -22.26 -6.77 12.83
C GLN A 221 -21.97 -5.27 12.71
N SER A 222 -21.36 -4.63 13.70
CA SER A 222 -21.11 -3.19 13.65
C SER A 222 -20.21 -2.79 12.47
N TYR A 223 -19.26 -3.66 12.07
CA TYR A 223 -18.44 -3.44 10.89
C TYR A 223 -19.25 -3.54 9.59
N ALA A 224 -20.19 -4.49 9.53
CA ALA A 224 -21.10 -4.64 8.40
C ALA A 224 -22.02 -3.42 8.28
N ASP A 225 -22.57 -2.92 9.39
CA ASP A 225 -23.47 -1.76 9.41
C ASP A 225 -22.76 -0.49 8.87
N TRP A 226 -21.50 -0.28 9.22
CA TRP A 226 -20.69 0.79 8.65
C TRP A 226 -20.37 0.60 7.17
N ALA A 227 -20.14 -0.64 6.74
CA ALA A 227 -19.93 -0.96 5.33
C ALA A 227 -21.20 -0.66 4.51
N GLU A 228 -22.36 -1.11 4.97
CA GLU A 228 -23.67 -0.81 4.38
C GLU A 228 -23.90 0.70 4.31
N LYS A 229 -23.72 1.42 5.43
CA LYS A 229 -23.90 2.88 5.48
C LYS A 229 -23.02 3.60 4.47
N THR A 230 -21.74 3.23 4.38
CA THR A 230 -20.80 3.86 3.46
C THR A 230 -21.13 3.55 2.00
N TRP A 231 -21.56 2.31 1.71
CA TRP A 231 -21.99 1.90 0.38
C TRP A 231 -23.25 2.65 -0.07
N ASP A 232 -24.27 2.70 0.78
CA ASP A 232 -25.51 3.43 0.52
C ASP A 232 -25.25 4.93 0.31
N TRP A 233 -24.29 5.50 1.05
CA TRP A 233 -23.84 6.87 0.83
C TRP A 233 -23.22 7.06 -0.56
N LEU A 234 -22.28 6.20 -0.97
CA LEU A 234 -21.64 6.27 -2.30
C LEU A 234 -22.65 6.18 -3.46
N ILE A 235 -23.69 5.35 -3.32
CA ILE A 235 -24.81 5.27 -4.27
C ILE A 235 -25.66 6.56 -4.20
N GLY A 236 -25.98 7.03 -2.99
CA GLY A 236 -26.82 8.21 -2.76
C GLY A 236 -26.23 9.50 -3.34
N VAL A 237 -24.91 9.67 -3.29
CA VAL A 237 -24.20 10.81 -3.90
C VAL A 237 -23.86 10.59 -5.38
N GLN A 238 -24.30 9.46 -5.97
CA GLN A 238 -24.05 9.09 -7.37
C GLN A 238 -22.58 8.99 -7.76
N TYR A 239 -21.71 8.64 -6.81
CA TYR A 239 -20.33 8.28 -7.13
C TYR A 239 -20.25 6.87 -7.73
N ILE A 240 -21.25 6.03 -7.43
CA ILE A 240 -21.57 4.82 -8.18
C ILE A 240 -22.93 5.07 -8.84
N ASP A 241 -23.00 5.09 -10.16
CA ASP A 241 -24.26 5.29 -10.88
C ASP A 241 -24.99 3.97 -11.21
N GLU A 242 -26.17 4.08 -11.82
CA GLU A 242 -27.03 2.93 -12.17
C GLU A 242 -26.40 1.97 -13.19
N ASP A 243 -25.43 2.46 -13.97
CA ASP A 243 -24.64 1.70 -14.94
C ASP A 243 -23.33 1.16 -14.32
N TRP A 244 -23.18 1.28 -13.00
CA TRP A 244 -22.00 0.87 -12.22
C TRP A 244 -20.71 1.62 -12.56
N ASN A 245 -20.79 2.79 -13.19
CA ASN A 245 -19.62 3.66 -13.30
C ASN A 245 -19.22 4.12 -11.90
N VAL A 246 -17.91 4.14 -11.65
CA VAL A 246 -17.35 4.58 -10.37
C VAL A 246 -16.53 5.84 -10.60
N TYR A 247 -17.05 6.95 -10.11
CA TYR A 247 -16.48 8.28 -10.26
C TYR A 247 -15.56 8.64 -9.08
N ASP A 248 -14.84 9.74 -9.21
CA ASP A 248 -13.74 10.08 -8.30
C ASP A 248 -14.21 10.76 -7.00
N GLY A 249 -15.23 11.61 -7.07
CA GLY A 249 -15.71 12.36 -5.90
C GLY A 249 -16.43 13.65 -6.26
N GLY A 250 -16.50 14.55 -5.29
CA GLY A 250 -17.21 15.82 -5.37
C GLY A 250 -16.84 16.76 -4.21
N TYR A 251 -17.12 18.06 -4.37
CA TYR A 251 -16.76 19.09 -3.40
C TYR A 251 -17.96 19.43 -2.49
N GLY A 252 -17.77 19.32 -1.18
CA GLY A 252 -18.86 19.48 -0.23
C GLY A 252 -19.35 20.92 -0.12
N GLN A 253 -18.47 21.86 0.21
CA GLN A 253 -18.83 23.27 0.46
C GLN A 253 -19.36 23.98 -0.78
N ARG A 254 -18.86 23.59 -1.97
CA ARG A 254 -19.25 24.24 -3.23
C ARG A 254 -20.61 23.79 -3.74
N ASP A 255 -20.86 22.49 -3.73
CA ASP A 255 -21.98 21.91 -4.45
C ASP A 255 -22.66 20.75 -3.70
N ASN A 256 -22.38 20.59 -2.40
CA ASN A 256 -22.91 19.50 -1.59
C ASN A 256 -22.69 18.12 -2.24
N CYS A 257 -21.53 17.93 -2.86
CA CYS A 257 -21.13 16.74 -3.60
C CYS A 257 -21.97 16.42 -4.86
N THR A 258 -22.82 17.34 -5.32
CA THR A 258 -23.73 17.10 -6.46
C THR A 258 -23.03 17.25 -7.82
N VAL A 259 -21.91 17.98 -7.90
CA VAL A 259 -21.11 18.07 -9.13
C VAL A 259 -20.01 17.01 -9.08
N VAL A 260 -20.34 15.83 -9.62
CA VAL A 260 -19.46 14.66 -9.62
C VAL A 260 -18.28 14.83 -10.57
N THR A 261 -17.06 14.62 -10.06
CA THR A 261 -15.82 14.49 -10.84
C THR A 261 -15.82 13.13 -11.53
N LYS A 262 -16.15 13.10 -12.83
CA LYS A 262 -16.39 11.85 -13.57
C LYS A 262 -15.14 11.06 -14.01
N SER A 263 -13.97 11.37 -13.47
CA SER A 263 -12.79 10.54 -13.68
C SER A 263 -13.02 9.15 -13.09
N GLN A 264 -12.68 8.10 -13.82
CA GLN A 264 -12.87 6.71 -13.40
C GLN A 264 -11.50 6.05 -13.24
N PHE A 265 -11.03 5.94 -12.00
CA PHE A 265 -9.76 5.28 -11.68
C PHE A 265 -9.98 3.84 -11.27
N SER A 266 -9.11 2.94 -11.74
CA SER A 266 -9.25 1.51 -11.45
C SER A 266 -9.11 1.19 -9.94
N ALA A 267 -8.33 1.98 -9.19
CA ALA A 267 -8.19 1.81 -7.74
C ALA A 267 -9.54 1.95 -6.99
N ASN A 268 -10.41 2.89 -7.40
CA ASN A 268 -11.74 3.07 -6.79
C ASN A 268 -12.59 1.81 -6.98
N VAL A 269 -12.63 1.29 -8.20
CA VAL A 269 -13.37 0.07 -8.51
C VAL A 269 -12.78 -1.13 -7.77
N ALA A 270 -11.45 -1.23 -7.67
CA ALA A 270 -10.76 -2.34 -7.02
C ALA A 270 -11.15 -2.45 -5.53
N VAL A 271 -11.16 -1.35 -4.78
CA VAL A 271 -11.53 -1.39 -3.35
C VAL A 271 -13.03 -1.68 -3.16
N LEU A 272 -13.88 -1.16 -4.04
CA LEU A 272 -15.33 -1.36 -3.96
C LEU A 272 -15.75 -2.78 -4.34
N ILE A 273 -15.26 -3.33 -5.45
CA ILE A 273 -15.63 -4.70 -5.85
C ILE A 273 -15.11 -5.74 -4.86
N HIS A 274 -13.92 -5.51 -4.30
CA HIS A 274 -13.37 -6.36 -3.25
C HIS A 274 -14.23 -6.29 -1.97
N GLY A 275 -14.63 -5.09 -1.53
CA GLY A 275 -15.51 -4.93 -0.37
C GLY A 275 -16.89 -5.56 -0.58
N ALA A 276 -17.49 -5.38 -1.76
CA ALA A 276 -18.76 -6.00 -2.13
C ALA A 276 -18.68 -7.54 -2.13
N ALA A 277 -17.57 -8.11 -2.61
CA ALA A 277 -17.35 -9.56 -2.55
C ALA A 277 -17.16 -10.07 -1.11
N MET A 278 -16.52 -9.28 -0.23
CA MET A 278 -16.42 -9.59 1.19
C MET A 278 -17.81 -9.59 1.86
N MET A 279 -18.63 -8.58 1.57
CA MET A 279 -20.01 -8.50 2.08
C MET A 279 -20.90 -9.62 1.52
N TYR A 280 -20.80 -9.95 0.23
CA TYR A 280 -21.50 -11.10 -0.36
C TYR A 280 -21.05 -12.42 0.29
N SER A 281 -19.74 -12.57 0.51
CA SER A 281 -19.19 -13.74 1.18
C SER A 281 -19.70 -13.89 2.62
N HIS A 282 -19.84 -12.78 3.34
CA HIS A 282 -20.30 -12.72 4.73
C HIS A 282 -21.82 -12.93 4.88
N THR A 283 -22.62 -12.20 4.09
CA THR A 283 -24.09 -12.10 4.27
C THR A 283 -24.89 -13.04 3.37
N LYS A 284 -24.33 -13.41 2.21
CA LYS A 284 -25.03 -14.12 1.11
C LYS A 284 -26.25 -13.37 0.54
N GLU A 285 -26.36 -12.06 0.77
CA GLU A 285 -27.48 -11.26 0.27
C GLU A 285 -27.36 -10.97 -1.24
N GLU A 286 -28.51 -10.99 -1.92
CA GLU A 286 -28.60 -10.75 -3.37
C GLU A 286 -28.12 -9.34 -3.76
N LYS A 287 -28.28 -8.34 -2.89
CA LYS A 287 -27.81 -6.97 -3.17
C LYS A 287 -26.30 -6.94 -3.40
N TRP A 288 -25.54 -7.68 -2.60
CA TRP A 288 -24.08 -7.74 -2.69
C TRP A 288 -23.65 -8.59 -3.89
N LYS A 289 -24.40 -9.64 -4.22
CA LYS A 289 -24.21 -10.37 -5.48
C LYS A 289 -24.39 -9.44 -6.70
N LYS A 290 -25.47 -8.67 -6.73
CA LYS A 290 -25.75 -7.68 -7.79
C LYS A 290 -24.65 -6.62 -7.88
N ALA A 291 -24.14 -6.14 -6.74
CA ALA A 291 -23.02 -5.21 -6.71
C ALA A 291 -21.74 -5.81 -7.29
N VAL A 292 -21.39 -7.05 -6.91
CA VAL A 292 -20.23 -7.77 -7.47
C VAL A 292 -20.37 -7.93 -8.99
N ASP A 293 -21.53 -8.42 -9.45
CA ASP A 293 -21.76 -8.68 -10.87
C ASP A 293 -21.75 -7.38 -11.70
N GLY A 294 -22.43 -6.33 -11.22
CA GLY A 294 -22.49 -5.05 -11.89
C GLY A 294 -21.14 -4.34 -11.99
N LEU A 295 -20.41 -4.25 -10.86
CA LEU A 295 -19.06 -3.67 -10.85
C LEU A 295 -18.10 -4.49 -11.72
N LEU A 296 -18.18 -5.82 -11.70
CA LEU A 296 -17.31 -6.68 -12.51
C LEU A 296 -17.54 -6.44 -14.01
N ASP A 297 -18.79 -6.40 -14.42
CA ASP A 297 -19.17 -6.24 -15.82
C ASP A 297 -18.69 -4.88 -16.34
N ARG A 298 -18.96 -3.82 -15.58
CA ARG A 298 -18.51 -2.47 -15.93
C ARG A 298 -16.99 -2.34 -15.90
N CYS A 299 -16.33 -2.96 -14.93
CA CYS A 299 -14.87 -2.99 -14.81
C CYS A 299 -14.23 -3.61 -16.07
N ILE A 300 -14.72 -4.79 -16.50
CA ILE A 300 -14.19 -5.48 -17.68
C ILE A 300 -14.41 -4.65 -18.95
N GLU A 301 -15.61 -4.08 -19.11
CA GLU A 301 -15.94 -3.25 -20.27
C GLU A 301 -15.04 -2.00 -20.36
N PHE A 302 -14.89 -1.28 -19.24
CA PHE A 302 -14.16 -0.03 -19.21
C PHE A 302 -12.65 -0.28 -19.15
N PHE A 303 -12.13 -0.98 -18.16
CA PHE A 303 -10.67 -1.05 -17.93
C PHE A 303 -9.95 -2.15 -18.72
N PHE A 304 -10.65 -3.13 -19.31
CA PHE A 304 -10.02 -4.24 -20.04
C PHE A 304 -10.40 -4.31 -21.53
N PRO A 305 -10.23 -3.23 -22.30
CA PRO A 305 -10.50 -3.28 -23.74
C PRO A 305 -9.62 -4.35 -24.39
N LYS A 306 -10.26 -5.25 -25.15
CA LYS A 306 -9.59 -6.43 -25.77
C LYS A 306 -8.90 -7.35 -24.75
N GLY A 307 -9.30 -7.31 -23.48
CA GLY A 307 -8.76 -8.14 -22.40
C GLY A 307 -7.44 -7.65 -21.80
N ILE A 308 -6.96 -6.45 -22.13
CA ILE A 308 -5.73 -5.88 -21.57
C ILE A 308 -6.08 -4.67 -20.72
N MET A 309 -5.57 -4.63 -19.48
CA MET A 309 -5.88 -3.54 -18.56
C MET A 309 -5.24 -2.20 -18.98
N ILE A 310 -6.02 -1.12 -18.96
CA ILE A 310 -5.60 0.26 -19.26
C ILE A 310 -6.15 1.22 -18.21
N GLU A 311 -5.31 2.10 -17.66
CA GLU A 311 -5.74 3.20 -16.80
C GLU A 311 -6.21 4.39 -17.65
N ARG A 312 -7.43 4.30 -18.20
CA ARG A 312 -7.94 5.23 -19.23
C ARG A 312 -7.79 6.72 -18.93
N PRO A 313 -7.96 7.22 -17.69
CA PRO A 313 -7.80 8.66 -17.43
C PRO A 313 -6.42 9.21 -17.75
N CYS A 314 -5.38 8.36 -17.79
CA CYS A 314 -3.99 8.82 -17.89
C CYS A 314 -3.09 7.99 -18.83
N GLU A 315 -3.49 6.77 -19.19
CA GLU A 315 -2.77 5.88 -20.11
C GLU A 315 -3.38 5.99 -21.50
N LEU A 316 -2.99 7.04 -22.22
CA LEU A 316 -3.46 7.27 -23.59
C LEU A 316 -2.60 6.47 -24.58
N GLU A 317 -3.13 6.25 -25.79
CA GLU A 317 -2.45 5.44 -26.81
C GLU A 317 -1.11 6.04 -27.24
N ASP A 318 -1.06 7.37 -27.34
CA ASP A 318 0.09 8.16 -27.81
C ASP A 318 0.85 8.86 -26.67
N GLU A 319 0.23 9.04 -25.50
CA GLU A 319 0.79 9.83 -24.40
C GLU A 319 0.60 9.16 -23.02
N MET A 320 1.66 9.20 -22.20
CA MET A 320 1.60 8.75 -20.80
C MET A 320 1.46 9.94 -19.86
N LYS A 321 0.26 10.10 -19.28
CA LYS A 321 -0.06 11.15 -18.29
C LYS A 321 -0.16 10.64 -16.87
N CYS A 322 0.02 9.34 -16.65
CA CYS A 322 -0.13 8.78 -15.32
C CYS A 322 0.88 9.38 -14.35
N ASN A 323 0.39 9.79 -13.18
CA ASN A 323 1.24 10.18 -12.07
C ASN A 323 1.78 8.94 -11.34
N VAL A 324 2.67 9.16 -10.38
CA VAL A 324 3.32 8.09 -9.60
C VAL A 324 2.32 7.17 -8.89
N ASP A 325 1.19 7.72 -8.44
CA ASP A 325 0.14 6.97 -7.75
C ASP A 325 -0.57 5.99 -8.69
N GLN A 326 -0.95 6.50 -9.87
CA GLN A 326 -1.72 5.76 -10.87
C GLN A 326 -0.95 4.56 -11.44
N HIS A 327 0.38 4.58 -11.40
CA HIS A 327 1.23 3.47 -11.85
C HIS A 327 1.04 2.17 -11.05
N SER A 328 0.50 2.21 -9.83
CA SER A 328 0.21 1.02 -9.03
C SER A 328 -1.25 0.54 -9.09
N PHE A 329 -2.15 1.30 -9.70
CA PHE A 329 -3.60 1.01 -9.65
C PHE A 329 -3.97 -0.30 -10.35
N LYS A 330 -3.31 -0.62 -11.47
CA LYS A 330 -3.50 -1.90 -12.17
C LYS A 330 -3.22 -3.11 -11.28
N GLY A 331 -2.18 -3.02 -10.43
CA GLY A 331 -1.86 -4.07 -9.47
C GLY A 331 -2.97 -4.30 -8.46
N TYR A 332 -3.58 -3.23 -7.96
CA TYR A 332 -4.69 -3.32 -7.00
C TYR A 332 -5.90 -4.01 -7.63
N MET A 333 -6.24 -3.67 -8.88
CA MET A 333 -7.32 -4.30 -9.61
C MET A 333 -7.09 -5.80 -9.83
N HIS A 334 -5.88 -6.19 -10.27
CA HIS A 334 -5.53 -7.62 -10.47
C HIS A 334 -5.71 -8.41 -9.17
N ARG A 335 -5.20 -7.89 -8.05
CA ARG A 335 -5.31 -8.50 -6.72
C ARG A 335 -6.77 -8.56 -6.24
N ALA A 336 -7.52 -7.46 -6.39
CA ALA A 336 -8.94 -7.40 -6.03
C ALA A 336 -9.78 -8.44 -6.79
N LEU A 337 -9.63 -8.50 -8.11
CA LEU A 337 -10.36 -9.46 -8.95
C LEU A 337 -9.99 -10.90 -8.61
N ALA A 338 -8.72 -11.20 -8.34
CA ALA A 338 -8.29 -12.52 -7.89
C ALA A 338 -9.03 -12.96 -6.61
N THR A 339 -9.15 -12.06 -5.62
CA THR A 339 -9.93 -12.32 -4.41
C THR A 339 -11.42 -12.46 -4.69
N VAL A 340 -12.00 -11.64 -5.58
CA VAL A 340 -13.41 -11.75 -6.00
C VAL A 340 -13.67 -13.14 -6.59
N ALA A 341 -12.79 -13.64 -7.46
CA ALA A 341 -12.91 -14.98 -8.05
C ALA A 341 -12.94 -16.11 -7.01
N GLN A 342 -12.26 -15.94 -5.87
CA GLN A 342 -12.28 -16.90 -4.76
C GLN A 342 -13.54 -16.78 -3.89
N LEU A 343 -14.02 -15.56 -3.64
CA LEU A 343 -15.14 -15.29 -2.73
C LEU A 343 -16.52 -15.39 -3.40
N ALA A 344 -16.59 -15.16 -4.71
CA ALA A 344 -17.76 -15.26 -5.55
C ALA A 344 -17.47 -16.24 -6.72
N PRO A 345 -17.46 -17.57 -6.48
CA PRO A 345 -16.97 -18.54 -7.47
C PRO A 345 -17.68 -18.50 -8.83
N HIS A 346 -18.91 -17.99 -8.91
CA HIS A 346 -19.65 -17.82 -10.16
C HIS A 346 -18.99 -16.81 -11.12
N THR A 347 -18.10 -15.94 -10.63
CA THR A 347 -17.33 -14.98 -11.45
C THR A 347 -15.97 -15.49 -11.87
N HIS A 348 -15.53 -16.65 -11.36
CA HIS A 348 -14.16 -17.15 -11.48
C HIS A 348 -13.67 -17.19 -12.93
N ASP A 349 -14.37 -17.91 -13.82
CA ASP A 349 -13.94 -18.11 -15.21
C ASP A 349 -13.89 -16.79 -15.99
N LYS A 350 -14.82 -15.87 -15.72
CA LYS A 350 -14.87 -14.55 -16.34
C LYS A 350 -13.66 -13.71 -15.95
N ILE A 351 -13.33 -13.71 -14.65
CA ILE A 351 -12.19 -13.00 -14.09
C ILE A 351 -10.88 -13.61 -14.59
N TYR A 352 -10.71 -14.92 -14.45
CA TYR A 352 -9.47 -15.59 -14.82
C TYR A 352 -9.14 -15.36 -16.30
N LYS A 353 -10.13 -15.44 -17.19
CA LYS A 353 -9.95 -15.17 -18.61
C LYS A 353 -9.38 -13.77 -18.88
N VAL A 354 -9.93 -12.74 -18.24
CA VAL A 354 -9.48 -11.36 -18.46
C VAL A 354 -8.12 -11.08 -17.80
N LEU A 355 -7.89 -11.60 -16.59
CA LEU A 355 -6.60 -11.48 -15.90
C LEU A 355 -5.50 -12.16 -16.71
N LYS A 356 -5.73 -13.37 -17.23
CA LYS A 356 -4.75 -14.09 -18.06
C LYS A 356 -4.29 -13.27 -19.27
N THR A 357 -5.23 -12.75 -20.06
CA THR A 357 -4.88 -11.92 -21.23
C THR A 357 -4.12 -10.65 -20.83
N SER A 358 -4.53 -10.00 -19.75
CA SER A 358 -3.84 -8.80 -19.25
C SER A 358 -2.45 -9.12 -18.72
N THR A 359 -2.26 -10.25 -18.03
CA THR A 359 -0.96 -10.68 -17.49
C THR A 359 0.00 -11.09 -18.61
N GLU A 360 -0.47 -11.75 -19.67
CA GLU A 360 0.33 -12.01 -20.86
C GLU A 360 0.84 -10.72 -21.51
N ALA A 361 0.04 -9.66 -21.51
CA ALA A 361 0.44 -8.34 -22.00
C ALA A 361 1.43 -7.64 -21.05
N ALA A 362 1.20 -7.72 -19.73
CA ALA A 362 2.11 -7.19 -18.71
C ALA A 362 3.52 -7.81 -18.83
N VAL A 363 3.60 -9.15 -18.96
CA VAL A 363 4.85 -9.90 -19.12
C VAL A 363 5.64 -9.44 -20.35
N LYS A 364 4.97 -9.14 -21.47
CA LYS A 364 5.63 -8.60 -22.68
C LYS A 364 6.18 -7.19 -22.49
N SER A 365 5.63 -6.44 -21.54
CA SER A 365 6.12 -5.12 -21.15
C SER A 365 7.32 -5.16 -20.18
N CYS A 366 7.80 -6.34 -19.81
CA CYS A 366 8.89 -6.52 -18.85
C CYS A 366 10.22 -6.90 -19.52
N LEU A 367 11.29 -6.32 -18.99
CA LEU A 367 12.67 -6.67 -19.28
C LEU A 367 13.10 -7.89 -18.45
N PRO A 368 14.18 -8.60 -18.84
CA PRO A 368 14.59 -9.84 -18.20
C PRO A 368 15.02 -9.68 -16.73
N ASP A 369 15.41 -8.47 -16.34
CA ASP A 369 15.78 -8.15 -14.95
C ASP A 369 14.58 -7.85 -14.04
N GLY A 370 13.35 -7.94 -14.58
CA GLY A 370 12.10 -7.64 -13.88
C GLY A 370 11.66 -6.18 -13.95
N THR A 371 12.41 -5.29 -14.63
CA THR A 371 11.93 -3.92 -14.90
C THR A 371 10.74 -3.99 -15.85
N CYS A 372 9.60 -3.42 -15.47
CA CYS A 372 8.39 -3.46 -16.28
C CYS A 372 7.90 -2.07 -16.64
N GLY A 373 7.31 -1.95 -17.83
CA GLY A 373 6.58 -0.78 -18.26
C GLY A 373 5.14 -0.79 -17.77
N PHE A 374 4.43 0.33 -17.99
CA PHE A 374 3.03 0.47 -17.58
C PHE A 374 2.05 0.20 -18.73
N ARG A 375 2.43 0.55 -19.96
CA ARG A 375 1.60 0.37 -21.17
C ARG A 375 1.67 -1.04 -21.71
N TRP A 376 0.91 -1.94 -21.09
CA TRP A 376 0.84 -3.34 -21.47
C TRP A 376 0.30 -3.56 -22.89
N THR A 377 -0.46 -2.59 -23.41
CA THR A 377 -0.98 -2.61 -24.78
C THR A 377 0.08 -2.45 -25.87
N LEU A 378 1.26 -1.90 -25.57
CA LEU A 378 2.34 -1.73 -26.56
C LEU A 378 2.99 -3.06 -26.98
N GLY A 379 2.86 -4.10 -26.16
CA GLY A 379 3.51 -5.40 -26.38
C GLY A 379 5.05 -5.37 -26.26
N LYS A 380 5.62 -4.31 -25.68
CA LYS A 380 7.05 -4.14 -25.38
C LYS A 380 7.23 -3.18 -24.20
N TYR A 381 8.41 -3.18 -23.59
CA TYR A 381 8.79 -2.19 -22.58
C TYR A 381 8.68 -0.77 -23.13
N ASP A 382 8.02 0.11 -22.36
CA ASP A 382 7.65 1.47 -22.78
C ASP A 382 8.62 2.56 -22.28
N GLY A 383 9.55 2.22 -21.38
CA GLY A 383 10.52 3.15 -20.81
C GLY A 383 9.95 4.13 -19.77
N ASP A 384 8.69 3.98 -19.36
CA ASP A 384 8.02 4.92 -18.46
C ASP A 384 8.42 4.67 -17.00
N VAL A 385 9.57 5.22 -16.59
CA VAL A 385 10.13 5.08 -15.24
C VAL A 385 10.53 6.41 -14.60
N ASP A 386 10.43 7.53 -15.32
CA ASP A 386 10.90 8.85 -14.88
C ASP A 386 10.17 9.36 -13.63
N ARG A 387 8.92 8.92 -13.42
CA ARG A 387 8.11 9.25 -12.24
C ARG A 387 8.27 8.27 -11.09
N GLY A 388 9.20 7.31 -11.20
CA GLY A 388 9.44 6.26 -10.23
C GLY A 388 8.91 4.90 -10.72
N PRO A 389 9.77 3.85 -10.81
CA PRO A 389 9.40 2.54 -11.36
C PRO A 389 8.67 1.57 -10.39
N ALA A 390 8.48 1.95 -9.11
CA ALA A 390 7.91 1.02 -8.12
C ALA A 390 6.43 0.70 -8.41
N GLY A 391 5.66 1.67 -8.93
CA GLY A 391 4.27 1.49 -9.34
C GLY A 391 4.09 0.35 -10.35
N GLN A 392 4.86 0.43 -11.43
CA GLN A 392 4.89 -0.51 -12.54
C GLN A 392 5.32 -1.89 -12.06
N ALA A 393 6.36 -1.96 -11.21
CA ALA A 393 6.83 -3.21 -10.64
C ALA A 393 5.80 -3.85 -9.69
N MET A 394 5.09 -3.07 -8.85
CA MET A 394 3.96 -3.56 -8.06
C MET A 394 2.85 -4.13 -8.95
N SER A 395 2.47 -3.39 -10.00
CA SER A 395 1.43 -3.79 -10.94
C SER A 395 1.77 -5.08 -11.69
N ALA A 396 3.00 -5.22 -12.19
CA ALA A 396 3.45 -6.42 -12.88
C ALA A 396 3.57 -7.63 -11.94
N LEU A 397 4.10 -7.44 -10.73
CA LEU A 397 4.20 -8.51 -9.73
C LEU A 397 2.81 -9.04 -9.37
N ALA A 398 1.87 -8.13 -9.09
CA ALA A 398 0.46 -8.44 -8.83
C ALA A 398 -0.18 -9.24 -9.96
N ALA A 399 -0.01 -8.81 -11.21
CA ALA A 399 -0.57 -9.50 -12.36
C ALA A 399 -0.03 -10.93 -12.53
N VAL A 400 1.26 -11.14 -12.29
CA VAL A 400 1.88 -12.47 -12.42
C VAL A 400 1.50 -13.38 -11.24
N MET A 401 1.64 -12.90 -10.00
CA MET A 401 1.43 -13.76 -8.82
C MET A 401 -0.02 -14.22 -8.66
N THR A 402 -0.99 -13.39 -9.05
CA THR A 402 -2.42 -13.72 -8.95
C THR A 402 -2.87 -14.81 -9.91
N MET A 403 -2.08 -15.14 -10.95
CA MET A 403 -2.40 -16.27 -11.84
C MET A 403 -2.36 -17.62 -11.12
N LEU A 404 -1.73 -17.70 -9.93
CA LEU A 404 -1.70 -18.90 -9.10
C LEU A 404 -3.08 -19.31 -8.53
N ILE A 405 -4.09 -18.43 -8.56
CA ILE A 405 -5.46 -18.78 -8.12
C ILE A 405 -6.05 -19.98 -8.88
N ASP A 406 -5.70 -20.15 -10.16
CA ASP A 406 -6.28 -21.18 -11.04
C ASP A 406 -5.38 -22.41 -11.16
N VAL A 407 -4.06 -22.23 -11.11
CA VAL A 407 -3.10 -23.31 -11.34
C VAL A 407 -2.61 -23.98 -10.05
N ASP A 408 -2.83 -23.38 -8.88
CA ASP A 408 -2.57 -24.00 -7.57
C ASP A 408 -3.68 -23.70 -6.52
N PRO A 409 -4.97 -23.95 -6.85
CA PRO A 409 -6.10 -23.62 -5.97
C PRO A 409 -6.05 -24.39 -4.64
N SER A 410 -5.32 -25.51 -4.59
CA SER A 410 -5.12 -26.30 -3.36
C SER A 410 -4.28 -25.59 -2.30
N LYS A 411 -3.39 -24.67 -2.72
CA LYS A 411 -2.52 -23.90 -1.82
C LYS A 411 -2.96 -22.45 -1.67
N ILE A 412 -3.68 -21.93 -2.65
CA ILE A 412 -4.16 -20.55 -2.71
C ILE A 412 -5.64 -20.51 -2.33
N GLY A 413 -5.89 -20.56 -1.03
CA GLY A 413 -7.24 -20.50 -0.46
C GLY A 413 -7.78 -19.07 -0.41
N ALA A 414 -9.11 -18.96 -0.29
CA ALA A 414 -9.77 -17.69 -0.02
C ALA A 414 -9.29 -17.09 1.32
N PRO A 415 -9.38 -15.75 1.50
CA PRO A 415 -9.12 -15.07 2.76
C PRO A 415 -9.78 -15.78 3.95
N VAL A 416 -9.03 -16.00 5.03
CA VAL A 416 -9.56 -16.66 6.23
C VAL A 416 -10.36 -15.70 7.11
N THR A 417 -11.01 -16.28 8.11
CA THR A 417 -11.74 -15.60 9.19
C THR A 417 -11.14 -16.06 10.52
N ALA A 418 -11.57 -15.48 11.64
CA ALA A 418 -11.22 -15.97 12.96
C ALA A 418 -11.55 -17.46 13.14
N ASP A 419 -12.68 -17.92 12.58
CA ASP A 419 -13.15 -19.31 12.71
C ASP A 419 -12.56 -20.28 11.68
N THR A 420 -11.98 -19.77 10.59
CA THR A 420 -11.37 -20.58 9.50
C THR A 420 -9.83 -20.58 9.54
N GLY A 421 -9.29 -20.32 10.73
CA GLY A 421 -7.88 -20.48 11.07
C GLY A 421 -7.04 -19.21 10.95
N GLY A 422 -7.67 -18.04 11.03
CA GLY A 422 -6.97 -16.79 11.33
C GLY A 422 -6.32 -16.85 12.72
N THR A 423 -5.07 -16.39 12.82
CA THR A 423 -4.28 -16.47 14.06
C THR A 423 -4.02 -15.11 14.71
N SER A 424 -4.21 -14.03 13.94
CA SER A 424 -3.81 -12.70 14.38
C SER A 424 -4.73 -12.16 15.46
N LYS A 425 -4.12 -11.60 16.52
CA LYS A 425 -4.84 -11.03 17.65
C LYS A 425 -5.40 -9.66 17.30
N GLY A 426 -6.68 -9.46 17.59
CA GLY A 426 -7.36 -8.17 17.51
C GLY A 426 -7.43 -7.49 18.88
N ASN A 427 -7.78 -6.21 18.85
CA ASN A 427 -8.10 -5.42 20.03
C ASN A 427 -9.31 -4.50 19.68
N PRO A 428 -10.51 -4.75 20.22
CA PRO A 428 -11.71 -3.95 19.97
C PRO A 428 -11.54 -2.46 20.28
N ASP A 429 -10.71 -2.12 21.26
CA ASP A 429 -10.48 -0.75 21.72
C ASP A 429 -9.34 -0.06 20.96
N ALA A 430 -8.70 -0.75 20.01
CA ALA A 430 -7.56 -0.22 19.26
C ALA A 430 -7.92 1.07 18.51
N GLY A 431 -6.95 1.98 18.36
CA GLY A 431 -7.17 3.30 17.76
C GLY A 431 -7.80 4.33 18.71
N SER A 432 -8.31 3.93 19.88
CA SER A 432 -8.72 4.85 20.93
C SER A 432 -7.51 5.42 21.66
N LEU A 433 -7.58 6.68 22.09
CA LEU A 433 -6.65 7.19 23.10
C LEU A 433 -6.99 6.57 24.45
N PRO A 434 -5.99 6.31 25.33
CA PRO A 434 -6.28 5.98 26.71
C PRO A 434 -7.18 7.08 27.29
N GLY A 435 -8.36 6.73 27.77
CA GLY A 435 -9.24 7.64 28.46
C GLY A 435 -8.55 8.19 29.72
N PRO A 436 -9.04 9.29 30.31
CA PRO A 436 -8.52 9.81 31.58
C PRO A 436 -8.58 8.80 32.74
N PHE A 437 -9.26 7.67 32.55
CA PHE A 437 -9.39 6.57 33.51
C PHE A 437 -8.61 5.31 33.14
N ASP A 438 -7.94 5.28 31.98
CA ASP A 438 -7.14 4.13 31.59
C ASP A 438 -5.84 4.10 32.41
N PRO A 439 -5.45 2.91 32.91
CA PRO A 439 -4.23 2.79 33.68
C PRO A 439 -3.04 3.22 32.80
N PRO A 440 -2.14 4.08 33.31
CA PRO A 440 -0.96 4.48 32.57
C PRO A 440 -0.15 3.25 32.18
N PRO A 441 0.56 3.27 31.04
CA PRO A 441 1.36 2.15 30.60
C PRO A 441 2.33 1.70 31.70
N PRO A 442 2.63 0.39 31.83
CA PRO A 442 3.52 -0.11 32.86
C PRO A 442 4.89 0.57 32.74
N LEU A 443 5.34 1.22 33.83
CA LEU A 443 6.66 1.85 33.88
C LEU A 443 7.75 0.81 33.59
N THR A 444 8.55 1.05 32.57
CA THR A 444 9.68 0.18 32.23
C THR A 444 10.87 0.44 33.16
N GLY A 445 11.85 -0.46 33.15
CA GLY A 445 13.11 -0.25 33.87
C GLY A 445 13.87 0.99 33.39
N LYS A 446 13.71 1.38 32.13
CA LYS A 446 14.32 2.59 31.56
C LYS A 446 13.65 3.86 32.08
N ASP A 447 12.32 3.86 32.22
CA ASP A 447 11.57 5.01 32.76
C ASP A 447 11.95 5.27 34.21
N ARG A 448 12.11 4.20 35.01
CA ARG A 448 12.56 4.29 36.41
C ARG A 448 13.99 4.81 36.51
N ALA A 449 14.89 4.36 35.64
CA ALA A 449 16.27 4.84 35.61
C ALA A 449 16.35 6.32 35.21
N GLY A 450 15.63 6.73 34.16
CA GLY A 450 15.56 8.13 33.71
C GLY A 450 14.97 9.04 34.79
N ALA A 451 13.86 8.63 35.41
CA ALA A 451 13.26 9.37 36.52
C ALA A 451 14.23 9.50 37.72
N GLY A 452 14.96 8.44 38.05
CA GLY A 452 15.98 8.47 39.10
C GLY A 452 17.12 9.45 38.82
N VAL A 453 17.64 9.47 37.59
CA VAL A 453 18.68 10.42 37.15
C VAL A 453 18.19 11.85 37.24
N ILE A 454 17.01 12.15 36.67
CA ILE A 454 16.43 13.50 36.70
C ILE A 454 16.21 13.96 38.14
N THR A 455 15.63 13.10 38.99
CA THR A 455 15.39 13.40 40.40
C THR A 455 16.70 13.69 41.13
N THR A 456 17.76 12.93 40.84
CA THR A 456 19.08 13.12 41.47
C THR A 456 19.74 14.42 41.03
N VAL A 457 19.62 14.80 39.76
CA VAL A 457 20.13 16.08 39.24
C VAL A 457 19.37 17.27 39.84
N ILE A 458 18.04 17.20 39.90
CA ILE A 458 17.22 18.25 40.49
C ILE A 458 17.55 18.40 41.98
N LEU A 459 17.58 17.30 42.75
CA LEU A 459 17.95 17.37 44.16
C LEU A 459 19.39 17.84 44.37
N GLY A 460 20.33 17.39 43.54
CA GLY A 460 21.72 17.80 43.60
C GLY A 460 21.92 19.29 43.33
N THR A 461 21.20 19.84 42.33
CA THR A 461 21.23 21.28 42.04
C THR A 461 20.56 22.11 43.14
N LEU A 462 19.45 21.63 43.70
CA LEU A 462 18.76 22.30 44.82
C LEU A 462 19.64 22.32 46.08
N ILE A 463 20.23 21.19 46.44
CA ILE A 463 21.16 21.07 47.57
C ILE A 463 22.40 21.92 47.31
N GLY A 464 22.96 21.88 46.11
CA GLY A 464 24.09 22.72 45.72
C GLY A 464 23.79 24.21 45.86
N ALA A 465 22.61 24.65 45.43
CA ALA A 465 22.16 26.04 45.59
C ALA A 465 21.98 26.42 47.07
N LEU A 466 21.38 25.54 47.89
CA LEU A 466 21.22 25.76 49.33
C LEU A 466 22.57 25.83 50.06
N VAL A 467 23.51 24.97 49.70
CA VAL A 467 24.88 24.97 50.24
C VAL A 467 25.64 26.22 49.79
N TRP A 468 25.50 26.62 48.52
CA TRP A 468 26.07 27.86 48.01
C TRP A 468 25.54 29.09 48.76
N MET A 469 24.22 29.15 49.02
CA MET A 469 23.61 30.24 49.79
C MET A 469 23.96 30.21 51.28
N GLY A 470 24.29 29.03 51.84
CA GLY A 470 24.62 28.86 53.25
C GLY A 470 26.11 28.94 53.58
N LEU A 471 26.98 29.00 52.57
CA LEU A 471 28.41 29.22 52.74
C LEU A 471 28.69 30.69 52.45
N ASP A 472 29.08 31.47 53.47
CA ASP A 472 29.59 32.85 53.35
C ASP A 472 30.97 32.90 52.66
N LEU A 473 31.13 32.23 51.52
CA LEU A 473 32.38 32.15 50.76
C LEU A 473 32.60 33.37 49.84
N TRP A 474 31.73 34.38 49.91
CA TRP A 474 31.84 35.62 49.13
C TRP A 474 31.65 36.91 49.94
N GLU A 475 31.66 36.85 51.28
CA GLU A 475 32.03 38.03 52.07
C GLU A 475 33.55 38.19 52.02
N GLY A 476 34.03 38.62 50.85
CA GLY A 476 35.40 39.08 50.68
C GLY A 476 35.67 40.23 51.63
N GLU A 477 36.69 40.02 52.46
CA GLU A 477 37.39 41.00 53.27
C GLU A 477 37.58 42.32 52.50
N LYS A 478 37.22 43.43 53.15
CA LYS A 478 37.66 44.78 52.79
C LYS A 478 39.13 44.99 53.14
#